data_AF-W7SIE6-F1
#
_entry.id   AF-W7SIE6-F1
#
_cell.length_a   1.000
_cell.length_b   1.000
_cell.length_c   1.000
_cell.angle_alpha   90.00
_cell.angle_beta   90.00
_cell.angle_gamma   90.00
#
_symmetry.space_group_name_H-M   'P 1'
#
loop_
_entity.id
_entity.type
_entity.pdbx_description
1 polymer ?
#
loop_
_entity_poly.entity_id
_entity_poly.type
_entity_poly.pdbx_seq_one_letter_code
_entity_poly.pdbx_strand_id
1 'polypeptide(L)'
;MAFLNAEWHVAVLWLGNQFEAQADLSRSKGFTLTYSATDDVYVQLRPASHWSGGDKWLTKIPSTHGKIVRTFFSFAPDQWTWLPELGQPRYSFAAALTEARGLVFVGKTPNKLDFRGLQVDGYRPPHV
;
A
#
# COMPACT_ATOMS: atom_id res chain seq x y z
N MET A 1 8.70 -3.51 -12.90
CA MET A 1 8.18 -4.87 -12.65
C MET A 1 6.93 -5.12 -13.50
N ALA A 2 6.46 -6.36 -13.62
CA ALA A 2 5.25 -6.67 -14.37
C ALA A 2 4.39 -7.74 -13.68
N PHE A 3 3.08 -7.54 -13.68
CA PHE A 3 2.06 -8.55 -13.42
C PHE A 3 1.65 -9.15 -14.77
N LEU A 4 1.68 -10.48 -14.91
CA LEU A 4 1.66 -11.14 -16.22
C LEU A 4 0.32 -11.77 -16.61
N ASN A 5 -0.55 -12.07 -15.64
CA ASN A 5 -1.80 -12.80 -15.85
C ASN A 5 -2.95 -12.23 -14.97
N ALA A 6 -4.12 -12.88 -15.02
CA ALA A 6 -5.31 -12.48 -14.27
C ALA A 6 -5.39 -13.09 -12.84
N GLU A 7 -4.25 -13.39 -12.23
CA GLU A 7 -4.15 -13.86 -10.85
C GLU A 7 -3.73 -12.71 -9.93
N TRP A 8 -3.84 -12.91 -8.63
CA TRP A 8 -3.38 -11.92 -7.66
C TRP A 8 -1.86 -11.86 -7.63
N HIS A 9 -1.32 -10.71 -8.00
CA HIS A 9 0.10 -10.39 -7.85
C HIS A 9 0.30 -9.47 -6.65
N VAL A 10 1.47 -9.58 -6.02
CA VAL A 10 1.84 -8.75 -4.86
C VAL A 10 3.23 -8.14 -5.05
N ALA A 11 3.38 -6.88 -4.64
CA ALA A 11 4.68 -6.23 -4.49
C ALA A 11 4.74 -5.58 -3.10
N VAL A 12 5.69 -6.01 -2.28
CA VAL A 12 5.79 -5.60 -0.87
C VAL A 12 6.77 -4.44 -0.73
N LEU A 13 6.34 -3.39 -0.03
CA LEU A 13 7.19 -2.32 0.46
C LEU A 13 7.18 -2.35 2.00
N TRP A 14 8.33 -2.68 2.59
CA TRP A 14 8.53 -2.62 4.03
C TRP A 14 8.73 -1.18 4.48
N LEU A 15 8.10 -0.79 5.60
CA LEU A 15 8.22 0.57 6.10
C LEU A 15 9.52 0.79 6.88
N GLY A 16 10.00 -0.22 7.60
CA GLY A 16 11.28 -0.18 8.29
C GLY A 16 12.39 -0.93 7.55
N ASN A 17 13.61 -0.42 7.66
CA ASN A 17 14.83 -1.06 7.14
C ASN A 17 15.41 -2.13 8.09
N GLN A 18 14.61 -2.59 9.05
CA GLN A 18 14.99 -3.57 10.07
C GLN A 18 13.97 -4.72 10.10
N PHE A 19 14.42 -5.90 10.50
CA PHE A 19 13.54 -7.06 10.65
C PHE A 19 12.47 -6.78 11.71
N GLU A 20 11.22 -7.17 11.42
CA GLU A 20 10.04 -6.96 12.28
C GLU A 20 9.71 -5.51 12.66
N ALA A 21 10.32 -4.53 12.00
CA ALA A 21 10.00 -3.14 12.24
C ALA A 21 8.54 -2.83 11.89
N GLN A 22 7.89 -2.10 12.79
CA GLN A 22 6.59 -1.48 12.59
C GLN A 22 6.71 0.05 12.74
N ALA A 23 5.82 0.76 12.07
CA ALA A 23 5.72 2.21 12.12
C ALA A 23 4.33 2.61 12.62
N ASP A 24 4.29 3.59 13.53
CA ASP A 24 3.06 4.29 13.85
C ASP A 24 2.87 5.43 12.84
N LEU A 25 1.95 5.23 11.90
CA LEU A 25 1.58 6.20 10.88
C LEU A 25 0.34 7.02 11.26
N SER A 26 -0.17 6.91 12.49
CA SER A 26 -1.40 7.59 12.94
C SER A 26 -1.30 9.12 12.89
N ARG A 27 -0.08 9.67 12.89
CA ARG A 27 0.20 11.11 12.77
C ARG A 27 0.53 11.56 11.36
N SER A 28 0.74 10.63 10.43
CA SER A 28 1.02 10.92 9.03
C SER A 28 -0.26 11.30 8.30
N LYS A 29 -0.21 12.30 7.42
CA LYS A 29 -1.38 12.65 6.59
C LYS A 29 -1.63 11.66 5.45
N GLY A 30 -0.62 10.88 5.07
CA GLY A 30 -0.64 10.04 3.89
C GLY A 30 0.76 9.77 3.37
N PHE A 31 0.84 9.33 2.12
CA PHE A 31 2.11 9.12 1.42
C PHE A 31 2.06 9.69 0.00
N THR A 32 3.22 10.11 -0.50
CA THR A 32 3.41 10.46 -1.89
C THR A 32 4.09 9.31 -2.62
N LEU A 33 3.50 8.87 -3.71
CA LEU A 33 4.02 7.83 -4.58
C LEU A 33 4.42 8.44 -5.93
N THR A 34 5.66 8.19 -6.35
CA THR A 34 6.12 8.46 -7.71
C THR A 34 6.11 7.15 -8.48
N TYR A 35 5.21 7.02 -9.46
CA TYR A 35 5.00 5.75 -10.15
C TYR A 35 4.49 5.89 -11.58
N SER A 36 4.55 4.78 -12.32
CA SER A 36 3.82 4.54 -13.55
C SER A 36 3.13 3.18 -13.48
N ALA A 37 1.88 3.11 -13.98
CA ALA A 37 1.09 1.89 -14.06
C ALA A 37 0.28 1.88 -15.37
N THR A 38 0.15 0.72 -16.00
CA THR A 38 -0.71 0.57 -17.20
C THR A 38 -2.16 0.25 -16.86
N ASP A 39 -2.39 -0.29 -15.67
CA ASP A 39 -3.72 -0.58 -15.12
C ASP A 39 -3.79 -0.14 -13.65
N ASP A 40 -4.98 -0.12 -13.07
CA ASP A 40 -5.18 0.16 -11.67
C ASP A 40 -4.53 -0.92 -10.78
N VAL A 41 -4.01 -0.50 -9.64
CA VAL A 41 -3.63 -1.41 -8.55
C VAL A 41 -4.25 -0.92 -7.26
N TYR A 42 -4.24 -1.76 -6.23
CA TYR A 42 -4.56 -1.34 -4.87
C TYR A 42 -3.29 -1.37 -4.04
N VAL A 43 -3.20 -0.47 -3.07
CA VAL A 43 -2.22 -0.60 -1.99
C VAL A 43 -2.96 -1.03 -0.74
N GLN A 44 -2.47 -2.10 -0.11
CA GLN A 44 -2.97 -2.61 1.15
C GLN A 44 -2.09 -2.10 2.29
N LEU A 45 -2.71 -1.57 3.33
CA LEU A 45 -2.05 -1.26 4.59
C LEU A 45 -1.99 -2.56 5.42
N ARG A 46 -0.76 -3.00 5.74
CA ARG A 46 -0.54 -4.28 6.40
C ARG A 46 0.03 -4.07 7.80
N PRO A 47 -0.77 -4.23 8.86
CA PRO A 47 -0.26 -4.18 10.22
C PRO A 47 0.55 -5.44 10.55
N ALA A 48 1.43 -5.34 11.55
CA ALA A 48 2.22 -6.46 12.03
C ALA A 48 1.34 -7.61 12.54
N SER A 49 0.28 -7.31 13.30
CA SER A 49 -0.65 -8.29 13.87
C SER A 49 -1.48 -9.06 12.83
N HIS A 50 -1.71 -8.47 11.65
CA HIS A 50 -2.50 -9.07 10.56
C HIS A 50 -1.74 -9.01 9.23
N TRP A 51 -0.48 -9.47 9.24
CA TRP A 51 0.38 -9.42 8.06
C TRP A 51 -0.13 -10.28 6.89
N SER A 52 -0.70 -11.45 7.14
CA SER A 52 -1.12 -12.43 6.12
C SER A 52 -2.62 -12.30 5.72
N GLY A 53 -3.03 -12.90 4.61
CA GLY A 53 -4.44 -12.92 4.15
C GLY A 53 -4.82 -11.76 3.21
N GLY A 54 -6.00 -11.78 2.59
CA GLY A 54 -6.44 -10.74 1.64
C GLY A 54 -7.24 -9.59 2.28
N ASP A 55 -7.80 -9.83 3.46
CA ASP A 55 -8.69 -8.97 4.24
C ASP A 55 -7.96 -7.76 4.83
N LYS A 56 -7.64 -6.79 3.97
CA LYS A 56 -6.87 -5.60 4.33
C LYS A 56 -7.60 -4.32 3.96
N TRP A 57 -7.33 -3.28 4.74
CA TRP A 57 -7.64 -1.93 4.32
C TRP A 57 -6.81 -1.60 3.09
N LEU A 58 -7.45 -1.05 2.08
CA LEU A 58 -6.82 -0.69 0.82
C LEU A 58 -7.34 0.62 0.27
N THR A 59 -6.47 1.27 -0.50
CA THR A 59 -6.86 2.40 -1.35
C THR A 59 -6.42 2.13 -2.78
N LYS A 60 -7.16 2.69 -3.73
CA LYS A 60 -6.91 2.51 -5.15
C LYS A 60 -5.75 3.40 -5.59
N ILE A 61 -4.81 2.84 -6.34
CA ILE A 61 -3.74 3.52 -7.04
C ILE A 61 -4.11 3.50 -8.53
N PRO A 62 -4.61 4.62 -9.09
CA PRO A 62 -5.12 4.63 -10.45
C PRO A 62 -4.03 4.37 -11.50
N SER A 63 -4.42 3.79 -12.63
CA SER A 63 -3.59 3.71 -13.82
C SER A 63 -3.13 5.10 -14.24
N THR A 64 -1.88 5.19 -14.68
CA THR A 64 -1.31 6.40 -15.26
C THR A 64 -1.16 6.27 -16.77
N HIS A 65 -1.69 5.18 -17.34
CA HIS A 65 -1.50 4.79 -18.73
C HIS A 65 -0.02 4.78 -19.15
N GLY A 66 0.85 4.32 -18.26
CA GLY A 66 2.29 4.22 -18.51
C GLY A 66 3.08 5.52 -18.31
N LYS A 67 2.44 6.62 -17.88
CA LYS A 67 3.14 7.89 -17.58
C LYS A 67 3.65 7.92 -16.14
N ILE A 68 4.82 8.50 -15.93
CA ILE A 68 5.34 8.71 -14.57
C ILE A 68 4.62 9.92 -13.97
N VAL A 69 4.00 9.71 -12.81
CA VAL A 69 3.33 10.76 -12.04
C VAL A 69 3.83 10.75 -10.60
N ARG A 70 3.55 11.84 -9.88
CA ARG A 70 3.78 11.96 -8.43
C ARG A 70 2.46 12.34 -7.78
N THR A 71 1.87 11.41 -7.04
CA THR A 71 0.52 11.55 -6.49
C THR A 71 0.52 11.33 -4.98
N PHE A 72 -0.25 12.15 -4.26
CA PHE A 72 -0.47 12.01 -2.82
C PHE A 72 -1.71 11.17 -2.54
N PHE A 73 -1.59 10.22 -1.62
CA PHE A 73 -2.66 9.35 -1.15
C PHE A 73 -2.84 9.56 0.35
N SER A 74 -4.04 9.99 0.74
CA SER A 74 -4.37 10.37 2.12
C SER A 74 -4.56 9.14 3.02
N PHE A 75 -4.21 9.25 4.29
CA PHE A 75 -4.63 8.34 5.36
C PHE A 75 -5.94 8.78 6.04
N ALA A 76 -6.76 9.59 5.36
CA ALA A 76 -8.13 9.85 5.82
C ALA A 76 -8.97 8.56 5.68
N PRO A 77 -9.70 8.12 6.72
CA PRO A 77 -10.39 6.81 6.71
C PRO A 77 -11.39 6.62 5.56
N ASP A 78 -12.01 7.69 5.08
CA ASP A 78 -12.97 7.70 3.97
C ASP A 78 -12.33 7.41 2.60
N GLN A 79 -10.99 7.46 2.50
CA GLN A 79 -10.22 7.14 1.30
C GLN A 79 -9.78 5.66 1.25
N TRP A 80 -10.12 4.90 2.29
CA TRP A 80 -9.73 3.51 2.46
C TRP A 80 -10.97 2.62 2.58
N THR A 81 -10.88 1.46 1.93
CA THR A 81 -11.97 0.50 1.86
C THR A 81 -11.39 -0.92 1.93
N TRP A 82 -12.19 -1.92 1.60
CA TRP A 82 -11.80 -3.32 1.47
C TRP A 82 -12.44 -3.90 0.20
N LEU A 83 -11.90 -5.02 -0.28
CA LEU A 83 -12.44 -5.70 -1.46
C LEU A 83 -13.35 -6.86 -1.05
N PRO A 84 -14.60 -6.92 -1.52
CA PRO A 84 -15.53 -8.01 -1.20
C PRO A 84 -14.97 -9.41 -1.42
N GLU A 85 -14.24 -9.62 -2.52
CA GLU A 85 -13.65 -10.92 -2.84
C GLU A 85 -12.49 -11.33 -1.91
N LEU A 86 -11.90 -10.38 -1.17
CA LEU A 86 -10.81 -10.62 -0.24
C LEU A 86 -11.25 -10.61 1.24
N GLY A 87 -12.47 -10.15 1.51
CA GLY A 87 -13.06 -10.07 2.85
C GLY A 87 -12.82 -8.73 3.55
N GLN A 88 -13.69 -8.44 4.52
CA GLN A 88 -13.59 -7.25 5.35
C GLN A 88 -12.57 -7.45 6.49
N PRO A 89 -11.65 -6.48 6.72
CA PRO A 89 -10.74 -6.51 7.87
C PRO A 89 -11.49 -6.62 9.20
N ARG A 90 -11.02 -7.48 10.10
CA ARG A 90 -11.55 -7.63 11.47
C ARG A 90 -11.01 -6.60 12.47
N TYR A 91 -10.22 -5.64 12.00
CA TYR A 91 -9.57 -4.59 12.79
C TYR A 91 -9.84 -3.22 12.17
N SER A 92 -9.77 -2.17 12.97
CA SER A 92 -10.03 -0.80 12.50
C SER A 92 -8.89 -0.29 11.63
N PHE A 93 -9.20 0.67 10.74
CA PHE A 93 -8.17 1.34 9.95
C PHE A 93 -7.17 2.10 10.84
N ALA A 94 -7.62 2.68 11.96
CA ALA A 94 -6.75 3.33 12.92
C ALA A 94 -5.74 2.35 13.55
N ALA A 95 -6.17 1.14 13.92
CA ALA A 95 -5.26 0.10 14.41
C ALA A 95 -4.22 -0.27 13.33
N ALA A 96 -4.67 -0.40 12.09
CA ALA A 96 -3.80 -0.71 10.95
C ALA A 96 -2.66 0.32 10.78
N LEU A 97 -2.93 1.61 11.04
CA LEU A 97 -1.93 2.68 10.96
C LEU A 97 -0.94 2.65 12.12
N THR A 98 -1.38 2.33 13.34
CA THR A 98 -0.51 2.36 14.54
C THR A 98 0.56 1.26 14.58
N GLU A 99 0.31 0.16 13.87
CA GLU A 99 1.22 -1.00 13.80
C GLU A 99 1.56 -1.36 12.36
N ALA A 100 1.61 -0.36 11.47
CA ALA A 100 1.87 -0.56 10.06
C ALA A 100 3.27 -1.17 9.85
N ARG A 101 3.32 -2.37 9.28
CA ARG A 101 4.57 -3.07 8.96
C ARG A 101 5.00 -2.83 7.51
N GLY A 102 4.02 -2.75 6.61
CA GLY A 102 4.28 -2.57 5.19
C GLY A 102 3.08 -2.07 4.41
N LEU A 103 3.39 -1.61 3.19
CA LEU A 103 2.42 -1.34 2.14
C LEU A 103 2.58 -2.42 1.08
N VAL A 104 1.49 -3.12 0.75
CA VAL A 104 1.51 -4.21 -0.23
C VAL A 104 0.67 -3.82 -1.43
N PHE A 105 1.31 -3.63 -2.57
CA PHE A 105 0.63 -3.35 -3.82
C PHE A 105 0.09 -4.65 -4.39
N VAL A 106 -1.20 -4.68 -4.71
CA VAL A 106 -1.91 -5.86 -5.21
C VAL A 106 -2.70 -5.53 -6.46
N GLY A 107 -2.72 -6.46 -7.41
CA GLY A 107 -3.50 -6.33 -8.64
C GLY A 107 -3.82 -7.70 -9.22
N LYS A 108 -4.96 -7.79 -9.92
CA LYS A 108 -5.47 -9.02 -10.54
C LYS A 108 -5.43 -8.97 -12.07
N THR A 109 -4.83 -7.93 -12.64
CA THR A 109 -4.75 -7.72 -14.08
C THR A 109 -3.29 -7.58 -14.52
N PRO A 110 -2.98 -7.92 -15.77
CA PRO A 110 -1.66 -7.64 -16.33
C PRO A 110 -1.32 -6.15 -16.23
N ASN A 111 -0.18 -5.84 -15.63
CA ASN A 111 0.19 -4.46 -15.31
C ASN A 111 1.70 -4.25 -15.39
N LYS A 112 2.15 -3.19 -16.07
CA LYS A 112 3.54 -2.75 -16.04
C LYS A 112 3.67 -1.64 -15.01
N LEU A 113 4.41 -1.93 -13.94
CA LEU A 113 4.60 -1.03 -12.80
C LEU A 113 6.05 -0.54 -12.74
N ASP A 114 6.24 0.76 -12.64
CA ASP A 114 7.51 1.41 -12.34
C ASP A 114 7.33 2.26 -11.07
N PHE A 115 7.82 1.77 -9.92
CA PHE A 115 7.81 2.51 -8.66
C PHE A 115 9.16 3.20 -8.47
N ARG A 116 9.14 4.54 -8.42
CA ARG A 116 10.37 5.36 -8.34
C ARG A 116 10.60 5.97 -6.97
N GLY A 117 9.57 6.05 -6.15
CA GLY A 117 9.72 6.57 -4.80
C GLY A 117 8.41 6.53 -4.03
N LEU A 118 8.54 6.30 -2.72
CA LEU A 118 7.45 6.40 -1.77
C LEU A 118 7.95 7.21 -0.58
N GLN A 119 7.24 8.29 -0.26
CA GLN A 119 7.53 9.15 0.88
C GLN A 119 6.29 9.26 1.75
N VAL A 120 6.37 8.78 2.98
CA VAL A 120 5.28 8.93 3.95
C VAL A 120 5.45 10.26 4.70
N ASP A 121 4.36 11.02 4.83
CA ASP A 121 4.37 12.33 5.50
C ASP A 121 4.75 12.18 6.97
N GLY A 122 5.66 13.01 7.48
CA GLY A 122 6.11 12.96 8.87
C GLY A 122 6.87 11.69 9.27
N TYR A 123 7.16 10.77 8.34
CA TYR A 123 7.85 9.51 8.63
C TYR A 123 9.18 9.42 7.88
N ARG A 124 10.20 8.96 8.61
CA ARG A 124 11.48 8.56 8.05
C ARG A 124 11.76 7.13 8.53
N PRO A 125 12.02 6.18 7.62
CA PRO A 125 12.44 4.85 8.00
C PRO A 125 13.65 4.94 8.94
N PRO A 126 13.75 4.05 9.96
CA PRO A 126 14.94 3.99 10.79
C PRO A 126 16.20 3.85 9.93
N HIS A 127 17.21 4.66 10.22
CA HIS A 127 18.55 4.47 9.70
C HIS A 127 19.28 3.49 10.63
N VAL A 128 19.99 2.53 10.04
CA VAL A 128 20.94 1.68 10.76
C VAL A 128 22.21 2.45 11.08
#